data_AF-A0A5C7WV94-F1
#
_entry.id   AF-A0A5C7WV94-F1
#
_cell.length_a   1.000
_cell.length_b   1.000
_cell.length_c   1.000
_cell.angle_alpha   90.00
_cell.angle_beta   90.00
_cell.angle_gamma   90.00
#
_symmetry.space_group_name_H-M   'P 1'
#
loop_
_entity.id
_entity.type
_entity.pdbx_description
1 polymer ?
#
loop_
_entity_poly.entity_id
_entity_poly.type
_entity_poly.pdbx_seq_one_letter_code
_entity_poly.pdbx_strand_id
1 'polypeptide(L)'
;MAPDHSVPADERVPGRGTAAGRRHLDRCGLLRCPHSAHLCSALRCGDRRESVTAVRGPIVAARVLNILGILGVAAVLGASLYYQFVEHDSPCKLCQLQRVCMIGVTLGAVLNLTLGMRVRHYAVSIMFAVSGALAAFRHILINACPVPGEPSGFGPAIAGLHTYTWAFTVFGVAIFASAAMLMWSAALDDNDPGCLDGRHWTKPAAIVAVGLVLLICVVMTISSFGIAATAGH
;
A
#
# COMPACT_ATOMS: atom_id res chain seq x y z
N MET A 1 -11.74 -47.43 -57.52
CA MET A 1 -11.60 -46.54 -58.68
C MET A 1 -11.28 -45.14 -58.16
N ALA A 2 -9.97 -44.85 -57.95
CA ALA A 2 -9.26 -43.58 -57.62
C ALA A 2 -9.77 -42.63 -56.49
N PRO A 3 -8.92 -41.74 -55.92
CA PRO A 3 -7.53 -41.88 -55.46
C PRO A 3 -7.37 -41.43 -53.96
N ASP A 4 -6.51 -42.08 -53.16
CA ASP A 4 -5.11 -41.73 -52.86
C ASP A 4 -4.90 -40.39 -52.11
N HIS A 5 -4.78 -40.47 -50.77
CA HIS A 5 -4.15 -39.45 -49.93
C HIS A 5 -3.02 -40.11 -49.13
N SER A 6 -1.94 -40.44 -49.84
CA SER A 6 -0.63 -40.68 -49.26
C SER A 6 0.04 -39.33 -48.95
N VAL A 7 0.21 -39.02 -47.67
CA VAL A 7 1.06 -37.91 -47.20
C VAL A 7 2.45 -38.49 -46.95
N PRO A 8 3.50 -38.09 -47.69
CA PRO A 8 4.85 -38.51 -47.38
C PRO A 8 5.47 -37.61 -46.31
N ALA A 9 6.26 -38.24 -45.46
CA ALA A 9 7.20 -37.63 -44.56
C ALA A 9 8.45 -37.14 -45.31
N ASP A 10 9.20 -36.28 -44.60
CA ASP A 10 10.59 -35.89 -44.78
C ASP A 10 10.84 -34.56 -45.51
N GLU A 11 11.14 -33.53 -44.72
CA GLU A 11 12.35 -32.74 -44.98
C GLU A 11 12.89 -32.16 -43.66
N ARG A 12 13.94 -32.80 -43.13
CA ARG A 12 14.92 -32.14 -42.25
C ARG A 12 15.80 -31.20 -43.07
N VAL A 13 16.53 -30.33 -42.33
CA VAL A 13 17.83 -29.66 -42.64
C VAL A 13 17.68 -28.16 -43.03
N PRO A 14 18.62 -27.23 -42.71
CA PRO A 14 19.44 -26.97 -41.52
C PRO A 14 19.41 -25.48 -41.03
N GLY A 15 19.90 -25.26 -39.80
CA GLY A 15 20.78 -24.17 -39.35
C GLY A 15 20.72 -22.72 -39.89
N ARG A 16 20.91 -21.80 -38.92
CA ARG A 16 21.82 -20.62 -38.96
C ARG A 16 21.17 -19.23 -39.15
N GLY A 17 21.13 -18.47 -38.04
CA GLY A 17 21.11 -16.99 -38.01
C GLY A 17 19.72 -16.37 -38.23
N THR A 18 19.32 -15.30 -37.56
CA THR A 18 20.12 -14.13 -37.22
C THR A 18 19.48 -13.36 -36.07
N ALA A 19 20.28 -13.11 -35.04
CA ALA A 19 20.07 -12.02 -34.10
C ALA A 19 20.21 -10.68 -34.86
N ALA A 20 19.10 -10.17 -35.38
CA ALA A 20 19.01 -8.89 -36.06
C ALA A 20 18.36 -7.85 -35.13
N GLY A 21 19.16 -7.36 -34.18
CA GLY A 21 18.78 -6.28 -33.27
C GLY A 21 19.90 -5.75 -32.38
N ARG A 22 21.15 -6.20 -32.62
CA ARG A 22 22.38 -5.75 -31.94
C ARG A 22 23.50 -5.49 -32.95
N ARG A 23 23.23 -4.72 -34.01
CA ARG A 23 24.26 -4.30 -34.97
C ARG A 23 24.02 -2.88 -35.46
N HIS A 24 24.00 -1.92 -34.55
CA HIS A 24 24.11 -0.52 -34.95
C HIS A 24 25.02 0.32 -34.04
N LEU A 25 25.99 -0.31 -33.36
CA LEU A 25 27.01 0.38 -32.56
C LEU A 25 28.40 -0.29 -32.64
N ASP A 26 28.72 -0.96 -33.76
CA ASP A 26 30.09 -1.45 -34.05
C ASP A 26 30.68 -0.76 -35.28
N ARG A 27 30.54 0.56 -35.34
CA ARG A 27 31.22 1.41 -36.34
C ARG A 27 31.96 2.56 -35.65
N CYS A 28 32.80 2.22 -34.68
CA CYS A 28 33.94 3.03 -34.31
C CYS A 28 35.11 2.08 -34.14
N GLY A 29 36.06 2.12 -35.07
CA GLY A 29 37.33 1.43 -34.96
C GLY A 29 37.99 1.83 -33.66
N LEU A 30 37.95 0.91 -32.69
CA LEU A 30 38.70 0.97 -31.45
C LEU A 30 40.19 0.86 -31.79
N LEU A 31 40.78 1.99 -32.14
CA LEU A 31 42.15 2.28 -31.76
C LEU A 31 42.26 1.99 -30.26
N ARG A 32 43.08 1.00 -29.92
CA ARG A 32 43.51 0.69 -28.55
C ARG A 32 44.31 1.86 -28.00
N CYS A 33 43.63 2.91 -27.57
CA CYS A 33 44.21 3.92 -26.71
C CYS A 33 43.87 3.56 -25.25
N PRO A 34 44.85 3.37 -24.35
CA PRO A 34 44.60 3.11 -22.93
C PRO A 34 43.81 4.24 -22.23
N HIS A 35 43.67 5.40 -22.87
CA HIS A 35 42.91 6.55 -22.39
C HIS A 35 41.37 6.40 -22.53
N SER A 36 40.88 5.53 -23.42
CA SER A 36 39.42 5.37 -23.67
C SER A 36 38.70 4.52 -22.62
N ALA A 37 39.44 3.67 -21.89
CA ALA A 37 38.87 2.84 -20.82
C ALA A 37 38.37 3.69 -19.64
N HIS A 38 39.09 4.75 -19.29
CA HIS A 38 38.70 5.70 -18.24
C HIS A 38 37.49 6.55 -18.65
N LEU A 39 37.39 6.93 -19.92
CA LEU A 39 36.24 7.67 -20.43
C LEU A 39 34.99 6.78 -20.47
N CYS A 40 35.14 5.52 -20.87
CA CYS A 40 34.04 4.55 -20.94
C CYS A 40 33.55 4.11 -19.55
N SER A 41 34.43 4.06 -18.54
CA SER A 41 34.02 3.81 -17.15
C SER A 41 33.36 5.04 -16.52
N ALA A 42 33.85 6.25 -16.82
CA ALA A 42 33.25 7.51 -16.36
C ALA A 42 31.85 7.73 -16.93
N LEU A 43 31.63 7.51 -18.24
CA LEU A 43 30.30 7.63 -18.87
C LEU A 43 29.31 6.59 -18.30
N ARG A 44 29.77 5.35 -18.07
CA ARG A 44 28.96 4.28 -17.46
C ARG A 44 28.66 4.54 -15.98
N CYS A 45 29.53 5.27 -15.29
CA CYS A 45 29.30 5.73 -13.92
C CYS A 45 28.28 6.89 -13.88
N GLY A 46 28.35 7.83 -14.83
CA GLY A 46 27.38 8.90 -15.03
C GLY A 46 25.98 8.36 -15.30
N ASP A 47 25.83 7.50 -16.30
CA ASP A 47 24.56 6.86 -16.69
C ASP A 47 23.96 6.01 -15.54
N ARG A 48 24.79 5.27 -14.80
CA ARG A 48 24.35 4.54 -13.61
C ARG A 48 23.90 5.48 -12.49
N ARG A 49 24.56 6.64 -12.33
CA ARG A 49 24.20 7.62 -11.30
C ARG A 49 22.89 8.32 -11.65
N GLU A 50 22.70 8.71 -12.90
CA GLU A 50 21.48 9.35 -13.41
C GLU A 50 20.28 8.40 -13.35
N SER A 51 20.45 7.14 -13.77
CA SER A 51 19.41 6.10 -13.64
C SER A 51 19.06 5.80 -12.17
N VAL A 52 20.04 5.71 -11.27
CA VAL A 52 19.80 5.52 -9.82
C VAL A 52 19.08 6.72 -9.20
N THR A 53 19.39 7.95 -9.61
CA THR A 53 18.67 9.14 -9.12
C THR A 53 17.25 9.25 -9.68
N ALA A 54 17.04 8.89 -10.96
CA ALA A 54 15.73 8.91 -11.59
C ALA A 54 14.77 7.89 -10.96
N VAL A 55 15.26 6.72 -10.57
CA VAL A 55 14.46 5.68 -9.88
C VAL A 55 14.25 5.98 -8.39
N ARG A 56 15.19 6.67 -7.72
CA ARG A 56 15.07 6.99 -6.29
C ARG A 56 14.01 8.04 -5.95
N GLY A 57 13.77 9.01 -6.83
CA GLY A 57 12.76 10.06 -6.64
C GLY A 57 11.36 9.52 -6.33
N PRO A 58 10.75 8.72 -7.22
CA PRO A 58 9.39 8.20 -7.03
C PRO A 58 9.26 7.27 -5.81
N ILE A 59 10.28 6.46 -5.49
CA ILE A 59 10.27 5.58 -4.31
C ILE A 59 10.26 6.38 -3.00
N VAL A 60 11.04 7.47 -2.91
CA VAL A 60 11.03 8.32 -1.72
C VAL A 60 9.67 9.01 -1.55
N ALA A 61 9.08 9.52 -2.64
CA ALA A 61 7.74 10.10 -2.61
C ALA A 61 6.69 9.09 -2.14
N ALA A 62 6.76 7.85 -2.64
CA ALA A 62 5.88 6.76 -2.26
C ALA A 62 5.99 6.42 -0.76
N ARG A 63 7.21 6.39 -0.20
CA ARG A 63 7.42 6.18 1.23
C ARG A 63 6.80 7.30 2.06
N VAL A 64 6.96 8.56 1.64
CA VAL A 64 6.33 9.71 2.30
C VAL A 64 4.81 9.60 2.25
N LEU A 65 4.22 9.23 1.11
CA LEU A 65 2.77 9.03 0.99
C LEU A 65 2.26 7.91 1.90
N ASN A 66 2.98 6.79 2.02
CA ASN A 66 2.61 5.72 2.97
C ASN A 66 2.68 6.21 4.43
N ILE A 67 3.72 6.98 4.79
CA ILE A 67 3.85 7.57 6.14
C ILE A 67 2.69 8.53 6.41
N LEU A 68 2.37 9.42 5.46
CA LEU A 68 1.24 10.33 5.58
C LEU A 68 -0.10 9.59 5.69
N GLY A 69 -0.28 8.51 4.93
CA GLY A 69 -1.45 7.64 5.04
C GLY A 69 -1.59 7.00 6.42
N ILE A 70 -0.49 6.49 6.98
CA ILE A 70 -0.47 5.94 8.34
C ILE A 70 -0.81 7.02 9.36
N LEU A 71 -0.19 8.19 9.27
CA LEU A 71 -0.46 9.31 10.18
C LEU A 71 -1.91 9.80 10.09
N GLY A 72 -2.48 9.85 8.88
CA GLY A 72 -3.88 10.21 8.67
C GLY A 72 -4.84 9.23 9.34
N VAL A 73 -4.64 7.92 9.16
CA VAL A 73 -5.45 6.89 9.82
C VAL A 73 -5.23 6.89 11.34
N ALA A 74 -3.99 7.08 11.79
CA ALA A 74 -3.67 7.18 13.22
C ALA A 74 -4.35 8.39 13.88
N ALA A 75 -4.45 9.53 13.18
CA ALA A 75 -5.19 10.70 13.67
C ALA A 75 -6.69 10.41 13.83
N VAL A 76 -7.30 9.72 12.85
CA VAL A 76 -8.72 9.30 12.93
C VAL A 76 -8.94 8.32 14.09
N LEU A 77 -8.05 7.34 14.28
CA LEU A 77 -8.10 6.41 15.40
C LEU A 77 -7.91 7.13 16.75
N GLY A 78 -6.99 8.10 16.82
CA GLY A 78 -6.78 8.94 17.99
C GLY A 78 -8.02 9.76 18.36
N ALA A 79 -8.67 10.38 17.37
CA ALA A 79 -9.95 11.07 17.58
C ALA A 79 -11.03 10.10 18.09
N SER A 80 -11.07 8.87 17.55
CA SER A 80 -12.00 7.85 18.03
C SER A 80 -11.74 7.43 19.48
N LEU A 81 -10.47 7.28 19.88
CA LEU A 81 -10.09 6.99 21.26
C LEU A 81 -10.40 8.15 22.20
N TYR A 82 -10.26 9.39 21.74
CA TYR A 82 -10.67 10.58 22.49
C TYR A 82 -12.15 10.50 22.87
N TYR A 83 -13.04 10.23 21.93
CA TYR A 83 -14.48 10.07 22.23
C TYR A 83 -14.75 8.92 23.21
N GLN A 84 -13.98 7.84 23.14
CA GLN A 84 -14.16 6.71 24.05
C GLN A 84 -13.76 7.04 25.50
N PHE A 85 -12.63 7.72 25.70
CA PHE A 85 -12.09 7.97 27.04
C PHE A 85 -12.57 9.29 27.66
N VAL A 86 -12.90 10.29 26.85
CA VAL A 86 -13.32 11.62 27.34
C VAL A 86 -14.84 11.71 27.39
N GLU A 87 -15.53 11.35 26.31
CA GLU A 87 -16.99 11.43 26.24
C GLU A 87 -17.68 10.27 26.99
N HIS A 88 -16.92 9.23 27.38
CA HIS A 88 -17.43 8.02 28.05
C HIS A 88 -18.54 7.31 27.25
N ASP A 89 -18.54 7.49 25.93
CA ASP A 89 -19.51 6.88 25.04
C ASP A 89 -19.36 5.35 25.03
N SER A 90 -20.51 4.66 25.10
CA SER A 90 -20.54 3.20 25.18
C SER A 90 -19.96 2.52 23.91
N PRO A 91 -19.12 1.48 24.07
CA PRO A 91 -18.41 0.86 22.95
C PRO A 91 -19.37 0.07 22.05
N CYS A 92 -19.74 0.66 20.92
CA CYS A 92 -20.53 -0.02 19.89
C CYS A 92 -19.70 -1.16 19.24
N LYS A 93 -20.22 -2.39 19.25
CA LYS A 93 -19.53 -3.59 18.70
C LYS A 93 -19.12 -3.42 17.24
N LEU A 94 -19.95 -2.73 16.45
CA LEU A 94 -19.70 -2.48 15.03
C LEU A 94 -18.60 -1.42 14.80
N CYS A 95 -18.49 -0.44 15.68
CA CYS A 95 -17.49 0.62 15.65
C CYS A 95 -16.09 0.05 15.95
N GLN A 96 -16.03 -0.89 16.89
CA GLN A 96 -14.79 -1.58 17.22
C GLN A 96 -14.26 -2.39 16.01
N LEU A 97 -15.15 -3.04 15.25
CA LEU A 97 -14.78 -3.73 14.02
C LEU A 97 -14.19 -2.75 12.98
N GLN A 98 -14.80 -1.57 12.80
CA GLN A 98 -14.30 -0.56 11.87
C GLN A 98 -12.89 -0.09 12.25
N ARG A 99 -12.61 0.12 13.54
CA ARG A 99 -11.26 0.50 14.00
C ARG A 99 -10.22 -0.60 13.72
N VAL A 100 -10.56 -1.87 13.90
CA VAL A 100 -9.68 -3.00 13.52
C VAL A 100 -9.43 -3.02 12.01
N CYS A 101 -10.44 -2.76 11.19
CA CYS A 101 -10.25 -2.63 9.75
C CYS A 101 -9.32 -1.45 9.39
N MET A 102 -9.45 -0.30 10.04
CA MET A 102 -8.54 0.85 9.84
C MET A 102 -7.09 0.50 10.17
N ILE A 103 -6.85 -0.22 11.27
CA ILE A 103 -5.53 -0.76 11.61
C ILE A 103 -5.03 -1.69 10.48
N GLY A 104 -5.88 -2.58 9.98
CA GLY A 104 -5.56 -3.46 8.85
C GLY A 104 -5.19 -2.70 7.57
N VAL A 105 -5.82 -1.55 7.29
CA VAL A 105 -5.44 -0.67 6.18
C VAL A 105 -4.00 -0.16 6.35
N THR A 106 -3.64 0.27 7.56
CA THR A 106 -2.27 0.74 7.84
C THR A 106 -1.23 -0.38 7.77
N LEU A 107 -1.63 -1.64 8.02
CA LEU A 107 -0.71 -2.77 7.98
C LEU A 107 -0.03 -2.94 6.61
N GLY A 108 -0.77 -2.79 5.50
CA GLY A 108 -0.15 -2.86 4.17
C GLY A 108 0.84 -1.72 3.90
N ALA A 109 0.55 -0.51 4.39
CA ALA A 109 1.48 0.62 4.32
C ALA A 109 2.73 0.39 5.20
N VAL A 110 2.56 -0.20 6.39
CA VAL A 110 3.67 -0.60 7.26
C VAL A 110 4.54 -1.66 6.58
N LEU A 111 3.94 -2.70 5.99
CA LEU A 111 4.67 -3.72 5.23
C LEU A 111 5.45 -3.14 4.06
N ASN A 112 4.90 -2.12 3.38
CA ASN A 112 5.63 -1.38 2.34
C ASN A 112 6.84 -0.61 2.89
N LEU A 113 6.74 -0.04 4.09
CA LEU A 113 7.85 0.65 4.73
C LEU A 113 8.91 -0.30 5.28
N THR A 114 8.51 -1.46 5.81
CA THR A 114 9.44 -2.40 6.46
C THR A 114 10.08 -3.38 5.49
N LEU A 115 9.30 -3.97 4.58
CA LEU A 115 9.76 -5.01 3.67
C LEU A 115 10.12 -4.46 2.29
N GLY A 116 9.77 -3.22 1.96
CA GLY A 116 9.96 -2.61 0.64
C GLY A 116 8.65 -2.44 -0.14
N MET A 117 8.67 -1.49 -1.08
CA MET A 117 7.51 -1.04 -1.86
C MET A 117 7.04 -2.09 -2.87
N ARG A 118 6.03 -2.91 -2.50
CA ARG A 118 5.51 -3.98 -3.36
C ARG A 118 4.00 -3.93 -3.52
N VAL A 119 3.53 -4.33 -4.71
CA VAL A 119 2.10 -4.40 -5.07
C VAL A 119 1.30 -5.24 -4.07
N ARG A 120 1.85 -6.39 -3.66
CA ARG A 120 1.17 -7.35 -2.77
C ARG A 120 0.74 -6.75 -1.42
N HIS A 121 1.46 -5.77 -0.89
CA HIS A 121 1.10 -5.17 0.39
C HIS A 121 -0.08 -4.20 0.26
N TYR A 122 -0.23 -3.53 -0.89
CA TYR A 122 -1.40 -2.70 -1.18
C TYR A 122 -2.67 -3.54 -1.32
N ALA A 123 -2.58 -4.77 -1.82
CA ALA A 123 -3.72 -5.68 -1.85
C ALA A 123 -4.26 -5.95 -0.44
N VAL A 124 -3.38 -6.13 0.55
CA VAL A 124 -3.76 -6.29 1.97
C VAL A 124 -4.50 -5.05 2.47
N SER A 125 -3.96 -3.85 2.22
CA SER A 125 -4.63 -2.60 2.60
C SER A 125 -6.02 -2.47 1.97
N ILE A 126 -6.16 -2.81 0.68
CA ILE A 126 -7.45 -2.74 -0.03
C ILE A 126 -8.45 -3.76 0.54
N MET A 127 -8.03 -4.99 0.84
CA MET A 127 -8.91 -5.99 1.45
C MET A 127 -9.52 -5.49 2.75
N PHE A 128 -8.68 -4.96 3.65
CA PHE A 128 -9.16 -4.38 4.92
C PHE A 128 -10.01 -3.12 4.70
N ALA A 129 -9.67 -2.29 3.72
CA ALA A 129 -10.44 -1.08 3.43
C ALA A 129 -11.84 -1.43 2.91
N VAL A 130 -11.97 -2.43 2.04
CA VAL A 130 -13.27 -2.92 1.54
C VAL A 130 -14.09 -3.55 2.66
N SER A 131 -13.48 -4.39 3.50
CA SER A 131 -14.17 -4.96 4.67
C SER A 131 -14.67 -3.89 5.64
N GLY A 132 -13.83 -2.87 5.90
CA GLY A 132 -14.19 -1.73 6.74
C GLY A 132 -15.29 -0.86 6.13
N ALA A 133 -15.22 -0.60 4.83
CA ALA A 133 -16.26 0.14 4.09
C ALA A 133 -17.61 -0.59 4.14
N LEU A 134 -17.62 -1.92 4.01
CA LEU A 134 -18.84 -2.71 4.14
C LEU A 134 -19.43 -2.64 5.56
N ALA A 135 -18.58 -2.71 6.59
CA ALA A 135 -19.01 -2.57 7.99
C ALA A 135 -19.55 -1.15 8.28
N ALA A 136 -18.93 -0.11 7.73
CA ALA A 136 -19.41 1.26 7.81
C ALA A 136 -20.72 1.47 7.05
N PHE A 137 -20.84 0.90 5.85
CA PHE A 137 -22.06 0.95 5.05
C PHE A 137 -23.23 0.25 5.77
N ARG A 138 -22.99 -0.91 6.38
CA ARG A 138 -24.00 -1.56 7.23
C ARG A 138 -24.43 -0.67 8.41
N HIS A 139 -23.49 0.02 9.04
CA HIS A 139 -23.79 0.95 10.14
C HIS A 139 -24.68 2.11 9.66
N ILE A 140 -24.39 2.66 8.48
CA ILE A 140 -25.22 3.68 7.82
C ILE A 140 -26.63 3.14 7.58
N LEU A 141 -26.77 1.94 7.01
CA LEU A 141 -28.08 1.35 6.67
C LEU A 141 -28.97 1.14 7.90
N ILE A 142 -28.40 0.69 9.03
CA ILE A 142 -29.15 0.48 10.27
C ILE A 142 -29.66 1.81 10.83
N ASN A 143 -28.85 2.87 10.77
CA ASN A 143 -29.29 4.19 11.21
C ASN A 143 -30.14 4.94 10.18
N ALA A 144 -30.07 4.58 8.90
CA ALA A 144 -30.86 5.19 7.83
C ALA A 144 -32.32 4.71 7.84
N CYS A 145 -32.60 3.54 8.43
CA CYS A 145 -33.96 3.03 8.67
C CYS A 145 -34.21 2.87 10.17
N PRO A 146 -34.43 3.96 10.94
CA PRO A 146 -34.77 3.86 12.35
C PRO A 146 -36.08 3.10 12.54
N VAL A 147 -36.14 2.23 13.55
CA VAL A 147 -37.41 1.68 14.04
C VAL A 147 -38.27 2.84 14.54
N PRO A 148 -39.59 2.89 14.25
CA PRO A 148 -40.44 3.98 14.72
C PRO A 148 -40.39 4.07 16.26
N GLY A 149 -39.82 5.16 16.79
CA GLY A 149 -39.72 5.42 18.23
C GLY A 149 -38.30 5.51 18.79
N GLU A 150 -37.26 5.17 18.03
CA GLU A 150 -35.86 5.35 18.46
C GLU A 150 -35.28 6.68 17.92
N PRO A 151 -34.47 7.40 18.71
CA PRO A 151 -33.84 8.65 18.27
C PRO A 151 -32.98 8.42 17.02
N SER A 152 -33.14 9.30 16.04
CA SER A 152 -32.41 9.25 14.78
C SER A 152 -30.93 9.57 15.01
N GLY A 153 -30.11 8.53 15.14
CA GLY A 153 -28.65 8.63 15.07
C GLY A 153 -27.94 8.42 16.40
N PHE A 154 -27.03 7.45 16.40
CA PHE A 154 -26.07 7.21 17.49
C PHE A 154 -24.79 8.03 17.23
N GLY A 155 -24.38 8.85 18.20
CA GLY A 155 -23.09 9.57 18.24
C GLY A 155 -23.14 11.04 17.78
N PRO A 156 -22.20 11.88 18.25
CA PRO A 156 -22.15 13.32 17.95
C PRO A 156 -21.93 13.59 16.45
N ALA A 157 -22.69 14.53 15.88
CA ALA A 157 -22.53 14.96 14.50
C ALA A 157 -21.34 15.92 14.39
N ILE A 158 -20.24 15.47 13.79
CA ILE A 158 -19.10 16.33 13.48
C ILE A 158 -19.36 16.90 12.08
N ALA A 159 -19.54 18.22 11.99
CA ALA A 159 -19.90 18.94 10.76
C ALA A 159 -21.22 18.47 10.11
N GLY A 160 -22.20 18.01 10.90
CA GLY A 160 -23.51 17.55 10.41
C GLY A 160 -23.54 16.11 9.88
N LEU A 161 -22.42 15.38 9.94
CA LEU A 161 -22.31 13.97 9.58
C LEU A 161 -21.94 13.13 10.80
N HIS A 162 -22.60 11.99 10.98
CA HIS A 162 -22.26 11.05 12.04
C HIS A 162 -20.91 10.37 11.79
N THR A 163 -20.29 9.91 12.87
CA THR A 163 -18.96 9.28 12.90
C THR A 163 -18.83 8.07 11.98
N TYR A 164 -19.92 7.33 11.74
CA TYR A 164 -19.94 6.20 10.81
C TYR A 164 -19.86 6.60 9.33
N THR A 165 -20.36 7.79 8.95
CA THR A 165 -20.25 8.30 7.58
C THR A 165 -18.82 8.72 7.30
N TRP A 166 -18.17 9.37 8.26
CA TRP A 166 -16.75 9.70 8.19
C TRP A 166 -15.88 8.46 8.06
N ALA A 167 -16.18 7.38 8.79
CA ALA A 167 -15.48 6.11 8.65
C ALA A 167 -15.58 5.55 7.22
N PHE A 168 -16.77 5.59 6.61
CA PHE A 168 -16.94 5.19 5.21
C PHE A 168 -16.10 6.04 4.25
N THR A 169 -16.06 7.36 4.43
CA THR A 169 -15.22 8.26 3.64
C THR A 169 -13.73 7.92 3.77
N VAL A 170 -13.25 7.67 4.99
CA VAL A 170 -11.83 7.30 5.23
C VAL A 170 -11.47 6.01 4.49
N PHE A 171 -12.32 4.99 4.54
CA PHE A 171 -12.09 3.76 3.79
C PHE A 171 -12.14 3.97 2.27
N GLY A 172 -13.07 4.80 1.78
CA GLY A 172 -13.11 5.19 0.36
C GLY A 172 -11.82 5.87 -0.08
N VAL A 173 -11.35 6.87 0.67
CA VAL A 173 -10.08 7.57 0.41
C VAL A 173 -8.90 6.58 0.44
N ALA A 174 -8.87 5.65 1.39
CA ALA A 174 -7.82 4.64 1.46
C ALA A 174 -7.78 3.72 0.23
N ILE A 175 -8.95 3.31 -0.29
CA ILE A 175 -9.07 2.51 -1.52
C ILE A 175 -8.55 3.32 -2.72
N PHE A 176 -9.02 4.56 -2.89
CA PHE A 176 -8.57 5.42 -3.99
C PHE A 176 -7.08 5.73 -3.92
N ALA A 177 -6.55 6.04 -2.74
CA ALA A 177 -5.12 6.28 -2.53
C ALA A 177 -4.29 5.03 -2.86
N SER A 178 -4.72 3.84 -2.42
CA SER A 178 -4.05 2.58 -2.74
C SER A 178 -4.09 2.28 -4.24
N ALA A 179 -5.22 2.53 -4.89
CA ALA A 179 -5.36 2.38 -6.34
C ALA A 179 -4.47 3.36 -7.12
N ALA A 180 -4.38 4.62 -6.67
CA ALA A 180 -3.49 5.62 -7.26
C ALA A 180 -2.01 5.20 -7.13
N MET A 181 -1.62 4.65 -5.98
CA MET A 181 -0.27 4.10 -5.78
C MET A 181 0.02 2.91 -6.69
N LEU A 182 -0.97 2.03 -6.93
CA LEU A 182 -0.84 0.90 -7.85
C LEU A 182 -0.69 1.33 -9.32
N MET A 183 -1.35 2.42 -9.72
CA MET A 183 -1.16 2.99 -11.06
C MET A 183 0.22 3.62 -11.24
N TRP A 184 0.86 4.07 -10.16
CA TRP A 184 2.20 4.63 -10.19
C TRP A 184 3.26 3.51 -10.13
N SER A 185 3.46 2.81 -11.27
CA SER A 185 4.39 1.69 -11.37
C SER A 185 5.84 2.06 -11.02
N ALA A 186 6.26 3.31 -11.27
CA ALA A 186 7.61 3.80 -10.97
C ALA A 186 7.93 3.93 -9.46
N ALA A 187 6.93 3.80 -8.58
CA ALA A 187 7.09 3.89 -7.12
C ALA A 187 7.30 2.51 -6.48
N LEU A 188 7.15 1.45 -7.26
CA LEU A 188 7.15 0.08 -6.82
C LEU A 188 8.44 -0.59 -7.31
N ASP A 189 9.15 -1.24 -6.41
CA ASP A 189 10.38 -1.96 -6.73
C ASP A 189 10.46 -3.22 -5.86
N ASP A 190 10.40 -4.38 -6.50
CA ASP A 190 10.43 -5.66 -5.81
C ASP A 190 11.78 -5.92 -5.11
N ASN A 191 12.85 -5.29 -5.60
CA ASN A 191 14.19 -5.37 -5.04
C ASN A 191 14.46 -4.33 -3.95
N ASP A 192 13.46 -3.51 -3.56
CA ASP A 192 13.61 -2.56 -2.47
C ASP A 192 13.83 -3.30 -1.14
N PRO A 193 14.96 -3.09 -0.43
CA PRO A 193 15.19 -3.66 0.90
C PRO A 193 14.30 -3.00 1.97
N GLY A 194 13.56 -1.95 1.61
CA GLY A 194 12.68 -1.22 2.51
C GLY A 194 13.35 -0.07 3.25
N CYS A 195 12.60 0.53 4.16
CA CYS A 195 13.00 1.71 4.90
C CYS A 195 13.58 1.35 6.28
N LEU A 196 13.74 0.08 6.66
CA LEU A 196 14.40 -0.28 7.92
C LEU A 196 15.86 -0.69 7.72
N ASP A 197 16.23 -1.21 6.55
CA ASP A 197 17.62 -1.63 6.26
C ASP A 197 18.51 -0.47 5.79
N GLY A 198 19.56 -0.11 6.56
CA GLY A 198 20.58 0.94 6.28
C GLY A 198 20.44 2.28 7.04
N ARG A 199 20.92 3.41 6.50
CA ARG A 199 20.62 4.78 7.01
C ARG A 199 19.90 5.59 5.93
N HIS A 200 18.58 5.77 6.07
CA HIS A 200 17.77 6.64 5.20
C HIS A 200 17.21 7.81 6.01
N TRP A 201 16.90 8.93 5.36
CA TRP A 201 16.32 10.09 6.03
C TRP A 201 14.86 9.86 6.47
N THR A 202 14.13 8.98 5.77
CA THR A 202 12.73 8.64 6.09
C THR A 202 12.58 7.59 7.21
N LYS A 203 13.68 7.02 7.71
CA LYS A 203 13.66 6.00 8.79
C LYS A 203 13.03 6.47 10.09
N PRO A 204 13.45 7.59 10.71
CA PRO A 204 12.87 8.02 11.98
C PRO A 204 11.37 8.23 11.85
N ALA A 205 10.91 8.85 10.76
CA ALA A 205 9.48 9.06 10.51
C ALA A 205 8.73 7.72 10.34
N ALA A 206 9.30 6.75 9.62
CA ALA A 206 8.70 5.43 9.48
C ALA A 206 8.64 4.67 10.82
N ILE A 207 9.69 4.73 11.63
CA ILE A 207 9.72 4.10 12.97
C ILE A 207 8.66 4.73 13.88
N VAL A 208 8.54 6.06 13.89
CA VAL A 208 7.50 6.75 14.66
C VAL A 208 6.10 6.35 14.18
N ALA A 209 5.87 6.30 12.87
CA ALA A 209 4.58 5.91 12.31
C ALA A 209 4.21 4.45 12.68
N VAL A 210 5.16 3.51 12.55
CA VAL A 210 4.96 2.11 12.95
C VAL A 210 4.74 1.99 14.46
N GLY A 211 5.56 2.68 15.26
CA GLY A 211 5.42 2.72 16.71
C GLY A 211 4.08 3.28 17.15
N LEU A 212 3.57 4.31 16.47
CA LEU A 212 2.26 4.89 16.73
C LEU A 212 1.12 3.90 16.43
N VAL A 213 1.17 3.19 15.31
CA VAL A 213 0.17 2.16 14.98
C VAL A 213 0.19 1.03 16.02
N LEU A 214 1.38 0.56 16.40
CA LEU A 214 1.53 -0.46 17.44
C LEU A 214 0.99 0.02 18.79
N LEU A 215 1.28 1.26 19.18
CA LEU A 215 0.75 1.88 20.39
C LEU A 215 -0.78 1.90 20.37
N ILE A 216 -1.39 2.36 19.26
CA ILE A 216 -2.84 2.39 19.09
C ILE A 216 -3.43 0.98 19.18
N CYS A 217 -2.83 -0.02 18.52
CA CYS A 217 -3.23 -1.42 18.64
C CYS A 217 -3.24 -1.90 20.08
N VAL A 218 -2.19 -1.62 20.84
CA VAL A 218 -2.06 -2.02 22.24
C VAL A 218 -3.15 -1.36 23.08
N VAL A 219 -3.34 -0.05 22.94
CA VAL A 219 -4.40 0.69 23.66
C VAL A 219 -5.78 0.11 23.34
N MET A 220 -6.08 -0.12 22.06
CA MET A 220 -7.35 -0.72 21.62
C MET A 220 -7.57 -2.13 22.18
N THR A 221 -6.51 -2.92 22.26
CA THR A 221 -6.55 -4.28 22.81
C THR A 221 -6.85 -4.24 24.30
N ILE A 222 -6.13 -3.39 25.06
CA ILE A 222 -6.35 -3.19 26.50
C ILE A 222 -7.78 -2.73 26.78
N SER A 223 -8.28 -1.73 26.05
CA SER A 223 -9.67 -1.28 26.22
C SER A 223 -10.68 -2.40 25.97
N SER A 224 -10.45 -3.23 24.95
CA SER A 224 -11.34 -4.36 24.62
C SER A 224 -11.36 -5.42 25.72
N PHE A 225 -10.20 -5.78 26.26
CA PHE A 225 -10.10 -6.72 27.38
C PHE A 225 -10.68 -6.15 28.68
N GLY A 226 -10.51 -4.86 28.93
CA GLY A 226 -11.10 -4.17 30.09
C GLY A 226 -12.62 -4.28 30.08
N ILE A 227 -13.27 -3.99 28.94
CA ILE A 227 -14.72 -4.11 28.79
C ILE A 227 -15.18 -5.57 28.99
N ALA A 228 -14.45 -6.54 28.42
CA ALA A 228 -14.78 -7.96 28.55
C ALA A 228 -14.68 -8.47 30.00
N ALA A 229 -13.68 -8.00 30.76
CA ALA A 229 -13.51 -8.37 32.16
C ALA A 229 -14.62 -7.79 33.06
N THR A 230 -15.08 -6.57 32.77
CA THR A 230 -16.15 -5.93 33.55
C THR A 230 -17.55 -6.46 33.24
N ALA A 231 -17.77 -7.04 32.05
CA ALA A 231 -19.07 -7.59 31.64
C ALA A 231 -19.31 -9.05 32.11
N GLY A 232 -18.32 -9.67 32.74
CA GLY A 232 -18.38 -11.05 33.27
C GLY A 232 -18.74 -11.15 34.76
N HIS A 233 -19.07 -10.03 35.40
CA HIS A 233 -19.55 -9.93 36.80
C HIS A 233 -20.98 -9.40 36.82
#